data_AF-A0A0J8RYT9-F1
#
_entry.id   AF-A0A0J8RYT9-F1
#
_cell.length_a   1.000
_cell.length_b   1.000
_cell.length_c   1.000
_cell.angle_alpha   90.00
_cell.angle_beta   90.00
_cell.angle_gamma   90.00
#
_symmetry.space_group_name_H-M   'P 1'
#
loop_
_entity.id
_entity.type
_entity.pdbx_description
1 polymer ?
#
loop_
_entity_poly.entity_id
_entity_poly.type
_entity_poly.pdbx_seq_one_letter_code
_entity_poly.pdbx_strand_id
1 'polypeptide(L)'
;MADTPPPQPPSSWNFSSMIGSVVQFLRLPVLASSGLAVVASGMLYFKQNDIIYPRNFPAGSRTDVPKPSEFGMLDFENLRIPTPDGEILSAFFIRPPIKDVKPKLTALLFHGNAGNIGHRNPIAEVLGKY
;
A
#
# COMPACT_ATOMS: atom_id res chain seq x y z
N MET A 1 66.63 -1.60 -57.10
CA MET A 1 65.20 -1.91 -56.97
C MET A 1 64.98 -2.23 -55.50
N ALA A 2 64.13 -1.49 -54.80
CA ALA A 2 63.88 -1.69 -53.38
C ALA A 2 62.72 -2.69 -53.23
N ASP A 3 62.98 -3.81 -52.56
CA ASP A 3 61.98 -4.83 -52.28
C ASP A 3 60.89 -4.24 -51.36
N THR A 4 59.67 -4.12 -51.88
CA THR A 4 58.50 -3.82 -51.07
C THR A 4 58.15 -5.04 -50.21
N PRO A 5 57.90 -4.86 -48.89
CA PRO A 5 57.52 -5.99 -48.04
C PRO A 5 56.21 -6.62 -48.53
N PRO A 6 56.05 -7.95 -48.42
CA PRO A 6 54.83 -8.62 -48.83
C PRO A 6 53.61 -8.09 -48.06
N PRO A 7 52.43 -8.02 -48.71
CA PRO A 7 51.21 -7.54 -48.08
C PRO A 7 50.90 -8.38 -46.84
N GLN A 8 50.65 -7.71 -45.72
CA GLN A 8 50.34 -8.38 -44.47
C GLN A 8 48.99 -9.12 -44.60
N PRO A 9 48.86 -10.33 -44.03
CA PRO A 9 47.61 -11.08 -44.09
C PRO A 9 46.47 -10.30 -43.42
N PRO A 10 45.21 -10.47 -43.89
CA PRO A 10 44.07 -9.79 -43.30
C PRO A 10 43.92 -10.17 -41.82
N SER A 11 43.53 -9.20 -41.00
CA SER A 11 43.38 -9.38 -39.55
C SER A 11 42.41 -10.54 -39.25
N SER A 12 42.92 -11.60 -38.60
CA SER A 12 42.11 -12.71 -38.12
C SER A 12 41.25 -12.26 -36.93
N TRP A 13 39.98 -12.67 -36.90
CA TRP A 13 39.07 -12.41 -35.79
C TRP A 13 39.67 -12.91 -34.46
N ASN A 14 40.03 -11.98 -33.58
CA ASN A 14 40.50 -12.30 -32.23
C ASN A 14 39.29 -12.36 -31.28
N PHE A 15 38.67 -13.54 -31.21
CA PHE A 15 37.49 -13.76 -30.37
C PHE A 15 37.72 -13.45 -28.89
N SER A 16 38.94 -13.66 -28.38
CA SER A 16 39.24 -13.37 -26.97
C SER A 16 39.19 -11.86 -26.67
N SER A 17 39.69 -11.02 -27.59
CA SER A 17 39.66 -9.57 -27.42
C SER A 17 38.26 -9.02 -27.62
N MET A 18 37.47 -9.60 -28.53
CA MET A 18 36.05 -9.26 -28.67
C MET A 18 35.27 -9.59 -27.38
N ILE A 19 35.45 -10.78 -26.81
CA ILE A 19 34.80 -11.15 -25.53
C ILE A 19 35.24 -10.22 -24.40
N GLY A 20 36.54 -9.91 -24.30
CA GLY A 20 37.07 -8.95 -23.32
C GLY A 20 36.40 -7.58 -23.43
N SER A 21 36.27 -7.04 -24.65
CA SER A 21 35.59 -5.76 -24.90
C SER A 21 34.11 -5.79 -24.53
N VAL A 22 33.40 -6.87 -24.86
CA VAL A 22 31.99 -7.04 -24.48
C VAL A 22 31.84 -7.11 -22.96
N VAL A 23 32.69 -7.85 -22.26
CA VAL A 23 32.67 -7.93 -20.79
C VAL A 23 32.94 -6.56 -20.17
N GLN A 24 33.93 -5.80 -20.66
CA GLN A 24 34.21 -4.46 -20.13
C GLN A 24 33.04 -3.49 -20.39
N PHE A 25 32.43 -3.55 -21.57
CA PHE A 25 31.27 -2.73 -21.91
C PHE A 25 30.06 -3.05 -21.01
N LEU A 26 29.81 -4.32 -20.73
CA LEU A 26 28.67 -4.76 -19.91
C LEU A 26 28.91 -4.65 -18.40
N ARG A 27 30.17 -4.55 -17.95
CA ARG A 27 30.53 -4.56 -16.53
C ARG A 27 29.81 -3.47 -15.73
N LEU A 28 29.86 -2.22 -16.19
CA LEU A 28 29.23 -1.10 -15.48
C LEU A 28 27.69 -1.15 -15.54
N PRO A 29 27.04 -1.36 -16.72
CA PRO A 29 25.59 -1.53 -16.79
C PRO A 29 25.07 -2.65 -15.89
N VAL A 30 25.70 -3.83 -15.92
CA VAL A 30 25.26 -4.99 -15.13
C VAL A 30 25.40 -4.74 -13.63
N LEU A 31 26.52 -4.15 -13.19
CA LEU A 31 26.71 -3.80 -11.78
C LEU A 31 25.69 -2.75 -11.32
N ALA A 32 25.47 -1.71 -12.12
CA ALA A 32 24.52 -0.65 -11.81
C ALA A 32 23.07 -1.18 -11.74
N SER A 33 22.64 -1.98 -12.74
CA SER A 33 21.29 -2.54 -12.77
C SER A 33 21.06 -3.54 -11.65
N SER A 34 22.06 -4.38 -11.34
CA SER A 34 21.97 -5.35 -10.25
C SER A 34 21.89 -4.66 -8.89
N GLY A 35 22.70 -3.61 -8.67
CA GLY A 35 22.64 -2.80 -7.46
C GLY A 35 21.27 -2.16 -7.28
N LEU A 36 20.73 -1.54 -8.32
CA LEU A 36 19.38 -0.96 -8.30
C LEU A 36 18.31 -2.02 -8.02
N ALA A 37 18.40 -3.19 -8.66
CA ALA A 37 17.45 -4.28 -8.46
C ALA A 37 17.47 -4.79 -7.01
N VAL A 38 18.65 -4.92 -6.40
CA VAL A 38 18.78 -5.32 -4.99
C VAL A 38 18.16 -4.27 -4.06
N VAL A 39 18.45 -2.98 -4.28
CA VAL A 39 17.86 -1.89 -3.48
C VAL A 39 16.34 -1.85 -3.63
N ALA A 40 15.83 -1.91 -4.86
CA ALA A 40 14.40 -1.87 -5.13
C ALA A 40 13.68 -3.10 -4.54
N SER A 41 14.26 -4.29 -4.70
CA SER A 41 13.71 -5.53 -4.15
C SER A 41 13.76 -5.53 -2.62
N GLY A 42 14.83 -5.01 -2.02
CA GLY A 42 14.94 -4.82 -0.58
C GLY A 42 13.86 -3.87 -0.05
N MET A 43 13.70 -2.70 -0.68
CA MET A 43 12.62 -1.76 -0.34
C MET A 43 11.25 -2.42 -0.42
N LEU A 44 10.97 -3.15 -1.51
CA LEU A 44 9.70 -3.85 -1.69
C LEU A 44 9.50 -4.91 -0.60
N TYR A 45 10.52 -5.71 -0.29
CA TYR A 45 10.44 -6.75 0.74
C TYR A 45 10.14 -6.17 2.13
N PHE A 46 10.79 -5.06 2.50
CA PHE A 46 10.58 -4.42 3.81
C PHE A 46 9.29 -3.58 3.85
N LYS A 47 8.80 -3.06 2.72
CA LYS A 47 7.61 -2.20 2.64
C LYS A 47 6.36 -2.86 2.05
N GLN A 48 6.41 -4.14 1.69
CA GLN A 48 5.28 -4.88 1.08
C GLN A 48 3.98 -4.73 1.87
N ASN A 49 4.04 -4.84 3.20
CA ASN A 49 2.86 -4.82 4.06
C ASN A 49 2.19 -3.44 4.07
N ASP A 50 2.99 -2.38 4.06
CA ASP A 50 2.51 -0.99 4.08
C ASP A 50 1.96 -0.58 2.71
N ILE A 51 2.54 -1.10 1.62
CA ILE A 51 2.12 -0.81 0.24
C ILE A 51 0.79 -1.49 -0.08
N ILE A 52 0.66 -2.77 0.25
CA ILE A 52 -0.54 -3.55 -0.10
C ILE A 52 -1.70 -3.23 0.87
N TYR A 53 -1.39 -2.98 2.14
CA TYR A 53 -2.39 -2.69 3.16
C TYR A 53 -2.01 -1.45 3.98
N PRO A 54 -2.50 -0.25 3.61
CA PRO A 54 -2.19 1.00 4.30
C PRO A 54 -2.89 1.06 5.66
N ARG A 55 -2.39 0.26 6.59
CA ARG A 55 -2.98 -0.06 7.90
C ARG A 55 -2.88 1.04 8.94
N ASN A 56 -2.19 2.11 8.62
CA ASN A 56 -2.03 3.29 9.48
C ASN A 56 -2.57 4.54 8.78
N PHE A 57 -3.53 4.38 7.88
CA PHE A 57 -4.20 5.48 7.21
C PHE A 57 -5.71 5.39 7.45
N PRO A 58 -6.31 6.35 8.20
CA PRO A 58 -5.70 7.47 8.94
C PRO A 58 -4.70 7.04 10.04
N ALA A 59 -3.84 7.96 10.49
CA ALA A 59 -2.88 7.68 11.56
C ALA A 59 -3.60 7.19 12.83
N GLY A 60 -3.09 6.15 13.48
CA GLY A 60 -3.72 5.59 14.67
C GLY A 60 -4.89 4.63 14.39
N SER A 61 -5.16 4.28 13.12
CA SER A 61 -6.26 3.38 12.70
C SER A 61 -6.40 2.08 13.50
N ARG A 62 -5.30 1.57 14.08
CA ARG A 62 -5.28 0.30 14.83
C ARG A 62 -5.18 0.46 16.34
N THR A 63 -5.00 1.69 16.82
CA THR A 63 -4.78 1.98 18.25
C THR A 63 -5.88 2.83 18.83
N ASP A 64 -6.50 3.66 17.99
CA ASP A 64 -7.55 4.59 18.39
C ASP A 64 -8.80 4.38 17.55
N VAL A 65 -9.95 4.40 18.22
CA VAL A 65 -11.26 4.28 17.59
C VAL A 65 -12.08 5.47 18.06
N PRO A 66 -12.15 6.54 17.26
CA PRO A 66 -12.89 7.74 17.62
C PRO A 66 -14.34 7.38 17.92
N LYS A 67 -14.86 7.88 19.04
CA LYS A 67 -16.25 7.62 19.46
C LYS A 67 -17.21 8.62 18.81
N PRO A 68 -18.48 8.25 18.55
CA PRO A 68 -19.47 9.18 18.04
C PRO A 68 -19.61 10.47 18.89
N SER A 69 -19.42 10.38 20.20
CA SER A 69 -19.47 11.53 21.12
C SER A 69 -18.45 12.63 20.78
N GLU A 70 -17.29 12.27 20.23
CA GLU A 70 -16.25 13.23 19.84
C GLU A 70 -16.69 14.10 18.65
N PHE A 71 -17.71 13.65 17.91
CA PHE A 71 -18.34 14.34 16.78
C PHE A 71 -19.69 14.96 17.17
N GLY A 72 -19.98 15.11 18.47
CA GLY A 72 -21.23 15.67 18.97
C GLY A 72 -22.45 14.74 18.89
N MET A 73 -22.27 13.48 18.48
CA MET A 73 -23.33 12.48 18.49
C MET A 73 -23.41 11.81 19.86
N LEU A 74 -24.27 12.35 20.74
CA LEU A 74 -24.36 11.93 22.14
C LEU A 74 -25.30 10.73 22.36
N ASP A 75 -26.31 10.54 21.50
CA ASP A 75 -27.23 9.40 21.58
C ASP A 75 -26.72 8.25 20.71
N PHE A 76 -25.76 7.50 21.24
CA PHE A 76 -25.24 6.30 20.61
C PHE A 76 -25.04 5.16 21.61
N GLU A 77 -24.95 3.95 21.08
CA GLU A 77 -24.74 2.73 21.83
C GLU A 77 -23.56 1.94 21.25
N ASN A 78 -22.72 1.40 22.14
CA ASN A 78 -21.66 0.47 21.77
C ASN A 78 -22.23 -0.94 21.72
N LEU A 79 -22.48 -1.44 20.53
CA LEU A 79 -22.97 -2.78 20.30
C LEU A 79 -21.84 -3.80 20.27
N ARG A 80 -22.12 -4.97 20.84
CA ARG A 80 -21.30 -6.17 20.74
C ARG A 80 -22.15 -7.28 20.14
N ILE A 81 -21.87 -7.63 18.90
CA ILE A 81 -22.67 -8.55 18.11
C ILE A 81 -21.92 -9.89 18.06
N PRO A 82 -22.38 -10.93 18.77
CA PRO A 82 -21.75 -12.25 18.70
C PRO A 82 -22.00 -12.88 17.34
N THR A 83 -20.99 -13.54 16.79
CA THR A 83 -21.09 -14.29 15.53
C THR A 83 -21.04 -15.80 15.78
N PRO A 84 -21.57 -16.65 14.86
CA PRO A 84 -21.62 -18.10 15.06
C PRO A 84 -20.25 -18.78 15.20
N ASP A 85 -19.18 -18.14 14.71
CA ASP A 85 -17.79 -18.59 14.84
C ASP A 85 -17.15 -18.23 16.19
N GLY A 86 -17.89 -17.58 17.09
CA GLY A 86 -17.43 -17.23 18.44
C GLY A 86 -16.75 -15.86 18.54
N GLU A 87 -16.58 -15.15 17.42
CA GLU A 87 -16.06 -13.78 17.42
C GLU A 87 -17.15 -12.77 17.85
N ILE A 88 -16.71 -11.56 18.20
CA ILE A 88 -17.62 -10.48 18.61
C ILE A 88 -17.32 -9.23 17.79
N LEU A 89 -18.29 -8.82 16.98
CA LEU A 89 -18.20 -7.60 16.19
C LEU A 89 -18.59 -6.38 17.04
N SER A 90 -17.74 -5.37 17.02
CA SER A 90 -18.04 -4.07 17.62
C SER A 90 -18.73 -3.16 16.61
N ALA A 91 -19.80 -2.50 17.02
CA ALA A 91 -20.49 -1.51 16.19
C ALA A 91 -20.97 -0.33 17.03
N PHE A 92 -21.15 0.83 16.38
CA PHE A 92 -21.84 1.97 16.97
C PHE A 92 -23.25 2.04 16.41
N PHE A 93 -24.24 2.04 17.29
CA PHE A 93 -25.62 2.33 16.92
C PHE A 93 -25.94 3.77 17.30
N ILE A 94 -26.05 4.64 16.31
CA ILE A 94 -26.27 6.07 16.48
C ILE A 94 -27.73 6.37 16.18
N ARG A 95 -28.41 7.05 17.10
CA ARG A 95 -29.82 7.41 16.98
C ARG A 95 -29.96 8.85 16.47
N PRO A 96 -31.04 9.16 15.72
CA PRO A 96 -31.28 10.51 15.25
C PRO A 96 -31.49 11.47 16.44
N PRO A 97 -31.09 12.74 16.31
CA PRO A 97 -31.25 13.72 17.38
C PRO A 97 -32.73 14.05 17.67
N ILE A 98 -33.60 13.94 16.66
CA ILE A 98 -35.04 14.20 16.78
C ILE A 98 -35.75 12.89 17.13
N LYS A 99 -36.19 12.75 18.38
CA LYS A 99 -36.80 11.52 18.90
C LYS A 99 -38.27 11.34 18.52
N ASP A 100 -38.97 12.43 18.22
CA ASP A 100 -40.42 12.43 17.96
C ASP A 100 -40.79 12.07 16.52
N VAL A 101 -39.79 11.90 15.64
CA VAL A 101 -39.99 11.56 14.24
C VAL A 101 -39.41 10.17 13.98
N LYS A 102 -40.24 9.27 13.46
CA LYS A 102 -39.78 7.95 13.03
C LYS A 102 -38.74 8.13 11.90
N PRO A 103 -37.52 7.58 12.02
CA PRO A 103 -36.51 7.70 10.98
C PRO A 103 -37.02 7.06 9.68
N LYS A 104 -36.84 7.77 8.57
CA LYS A 104 -37.24 7.30 7.23
C LYS A 104 -36.18 6.43 6.57
N LEU A 105 -34.94 6.47 7.07
CA LEU A 105 -33.78 5.78 6.55
C LEU A 105 -32.97 5.16 7.69
N THR A 106 -32.44 3.96 7.45
CA THR A 106 -31.40 3.35 8.28
C THR A 106 -30.21 3.06 7.38
N ALA A 107 -29.05 3.63 7.71
CA ALA A 107 -27.80 3.39 7.00
C ALA A 107 -26.93 2.42 7.79
N LEU A 108 -26.39 1.40 7.10
CA LEU A 108 -25.40 0.49 7.65
C LEU A 108 -24.05 0.77 6.97
N LEU A 109 -23.05 1.14 7.76
CA LEU A 109 -21.75 1.55 7.29
C LEU A 109 -20.68 0.56 7.75
N PHE A 110 -19.95 -0.01 6.79
CA PHE A 110 -18.79 -0.85 7.05
C PHE A 110 -17.50 -0.05 6.86
N HIS A 111 -16.47 -0.38 7.65
CA HIS A 111 -15.13 0.15 7.41
C HIS A 111 -14.40 -0.71 6.37
N GLY A 112 -13.43 -0.11 5.68
CA GLY A 112 -12.54 -0.85 4.78
C GLY A 112 -11.53 -1.72 5.54
N ASN A 113 -10.85 -2.62 4.83
CA ASN A 113 -9.76 -3.40 5.40
C ASN A 113 -8.70 -2.48 6.03
N ALA A 114 -8.17 -2.89 7.17
CA ALA A 114 -7.18 -2.15 7.96
C ALA A 114 -7.61 -0.79 8.55
N GLY A 115 -8.90 -0.41 8.44
CA GLY A 115 -9.50 0.69 9.18
C GLY A 115 -10.26 0.23 10.43
N ASN A 116 -10.99 1.16 11.06
CA ASN A 116 -11.90 0.88 12.17
C ASN A 116 -13.27 1.57 11.97
N ILE A 117 -14.26 1.19 12.77
CA ILE A 117 -15.64 1.71 12.73
C ILE A 117 -15.72 3.24 12.95
N GLY A 118 -14.81 3.82 13.74
CA GLY A 118 -14.78 5.25 14.05
C GLY A 118 -14.50 6.14 12.84
N HIS A 119 -13.83 5.63 11.80
CA HIS A 119 -13.61 6.37 10.55
C HIS A 119 -14.90 6.65 9.77
N ARG A 120 -16.03 6.06 10.17
CA ARG A 120 -17.34 6.35 9.57
C ARG A 120 -18.11 7.43 10.33
N ASN A 121 -17.65 7.85 11.51
CA ASN A 121 -18.33 8.87 12.32
C ASN A 121 -18.56 10.20 11.59
N PRO A 122 -17.61 10.75 10.80
CA PRO A 122 -17.87 11.99 10.04
C PRO A 122 -19.01 11.85 9.04
N ILE A 123 -19.15 10.68 8.41
CA ILE A 123 -20.25 10.40 7.47
C ILE A 123 -21.56 10.25 8.24
N ALA A 124 -21.54 9.53 9.37
CA ALA A 124 -22.70 9.36 10.23
C ALA A 124 -23.19 10.71 10.80
N GLU A 125 -22.28 11.63 11.15
CA GLU A 125 -22.63 12.97 11.63
C GLU A 125 -23.39 13.78 10.57
N VAL A 126 -22.95 13.72 9.31
CA VAL A 126 -23.64 14.40 8.20
C VAL A 126 -24.99 13.76 7.93
N LEU A 127 -25.06 12.42 7.89
CA LEU A 127 -26.32 11.71 7.62
C LEU A 127 -27.34 11.87 8.75
N GLY A 128 -26.91 11.93 10.01
CA GLY A 128 -27.78 12.04 11.18
C GLY A 128 -28.40 13.42 11.40
N LYS A 129 -27.98 14.43 10.63
CA LYS A 129 -28.58 15.78 10.65
C LYS A 129 -29.88 15.87 9.84
N TYR A 130 -30.18 14.88 9.00
CA TYR A 130 -31.35 14.85 8.10
C TYR A 130 -32.38 13.80 8.54
#